data_AF-A0A968VUZ3-F1
#
_entry.id   AF-A0A968VUZ3-F1
#
_cell.length_a   1.000
_cell.length_b   1.000
_cell.length_c   1.000
_cell.angle_alpha   90.00
_cell.angle_beta   90.00
_cell.angle_gamma   90.00
#
_symmetry.space_group_name_H-M   'P 1'
#
loop_
_entity.id
_entity.type
_entity.pdbx_description
1 polymer ?
#
loop_
_entity_poly.entity_id
_entity_poly.type
_entity_poly.pdbx_seq_one_letter_code
_entity_poly.pdbx_strand_id
1 'polypeptide(L)'
;RTSFSTRARAARYSDPGGRIISDKQFEDFERFNEIVARDRNVKFYFLGTTVPFVYLNKTVEKLGSKAPKFLTDLAAGIRDDLRDSWASPGNQEALKRLLSGLRKLLWKRPDLNVINTSGDIHVANAFEIWPPFFPKPFYQITTSAITNRQHLPDLLGQIIVEGDLSFDPSLGLIRRLWPEVTDPNLLCIRVTPQKAVLTLKVLPVDGSRAGDLEIVI
;
A
#
# COMPACT_ATOMS: atom_id res chain seq x y z
N ARG A 1 -1.63 -26.18 -11.23
CA ARG A 1 -1.45 -26.07 -9.76
C ARG A 1 -0.65 -24.81 -9.48
N THR A 2 -1.29 -23.73 -9.05
CA THR A 2 -0.60 -22.51 -8.58
C THR A 2 -0.28 -22.72 -7.10
N SER A 3 0.99 -22.91 -6.76
CA SER A 3 1.42 -22.98 -5.36
C SER A 3 1.67 -21.57 -4.84
N PHE A 4 0.83 -21.09 -3.93
CA PHE A 4 1.22 -19.98 -3.05
C PHE A 4 2.32 -20.50 -2.12
N SER A 5 3.53 -19.99 -2.32
CA SER A 5 4.69 -20.39 -1.52
C SER A 5 5.00 -19.28 -0.52
N THR A 6 4.50 -19.39 0.71
CA THR A 6 4.93 -18.56 1.84
C THR A 6 6.30 -19.04 2.34
N ARG A 7 7.32 -19.03 1.47
CA ARG A 7 8.71 -19.46 1.81
C ARG A 7 9.31 -18.68 2.98
N ALA A 8 8.68 -17.58 3.41
CA ALA A 8 8.93 -16.93 4.68
C ALA A 8 8.34 -17.76 5.83
N ARG A 9 9.20 -18.35 6.68
CA ARG A 9 8.78 -18.71 8.05
C ARG A 9 8.35 -17.42 8.74
N ALA A 10 7.13 -17.37 9.27
CA ALA A 10 6.67 -16.22 10.06
C ALA A 10 7.54 -16.10 11.32
N ALA A 11 8.58 -15.26 11.26
CA ALA A 11 9.38 -14.91 12.42
C ALA A 11 8.64 -13.82 13.21
N ARG A 12 8.70 -13.91 14.54
CA ARG A 12 8.28 -12.80 15.41
C ARG A 12 9.42 -11.81 15.48
N TYR A 13 9.17 -10.59 15.04
CA TYR A 13 10.13 -9.49 15.12
C TYR A 13 9.67 -8.52 16.21
N SER A 14 10.63 -7.96 16.94
CA SER A 14 10.41 -6.92 17.92
C SER A 14 11.37 -5.79 17.62
N ASP A 15 10.87 -4.56 17.47
CA ASP A 15 11.72 -3.37 17.40
C ASP A 15 11.42 -2.44 18.58
N PRO A 16 12.33 -2.30 19.55
CA PRO A 16 12.14 -1.40 20.69
C PRO A 16 12.17 0.09 20.30
N GLY A 17 12.51 0.42 19.04
CA GLY A 17 12.61 1.80 18.54
C GLY A 17 11.38 2.38 17.87
N GLY A 18 10.27 1.63 17.77
CA GLY A 18 9.02 2.11 17.16
C GLY A 18 9.07 2.33 15.63
N ARG A 19 10.00 1.68 14.91
CA ARG A 19 10.05 1.72 13.44
C ARG A 19 9.06 0.72 12.85
N ILE A 20 8.55 1.00 11.64
CA ILE A 20 7.65 0.07 10.93
C ILE A 20 8.33 -1.29 10.64
N ILE A 21 9.63 -1.27 10.35
CA ILE A 21 10.42 -2.46 10.01
C ILE A 21 11.72 -2.47 10.82
N SER A 22 11.96 -3.58 11.52
CA SER A 22 13.23 -3.87 12.22
C SER A 22 14.37 -4.22 11.26
N ASP A 23 15.62 -4.05 11.70
CA ASP A 23 16.78 -4.42 10.87
C ASP A 23 16.81 -5.91 10.51
N LYS A 24 16.34 -6.79 11.40
CA LYS A 24 16.20 -8.23 11.12
C LYS A 24 15.16 -8.52 10.04
N GLN A 25 14.03 -7.81 10.02
CA GLN A 25 13.06 -7.92 8.93
C GLN A 25 13.65 -7.47 7.60
N PHE A 26 14.49 -6.42 7.61
CA PHE A 26 15.20 -5.98 6.42
C PHE A 26 16.18 -7.04 5.89
N GLU A 27 16.95 -7.68 6.77
CA GLU A 27 17.84 -8.77 6.36
C GLU A 27 17.07 -9.93 5.72
N ASP A 28 15.94 -10.33 6.32
CA ASP A 28 15.12 -11.41 5.79
C ASP A 28 14.44 -11.02 4.47
N PHE A 29 14.05 -9.75 4.31
CA PHE A 29 13.58 -9.19 3.04
C PHE A 29 14.67 -9.22 1.96
N GLU A 30 15.91 -8.82 2.27
CA GLU A 30 17.03 -8.85 1.33
C GLU A 30 17.37 -10.29 0.91
N ARG A 31 17.44 -11.22 1.86
CA ARG A 31 17.63 -12.66 1.58
C ARG A 31 16.51 -13.21 0.70
N PHE A 32 15.25 -12.84 0.97
CA PHE A 32 14.13 -13.28 0.15
C PHE A 32 14.21 -12.73 -1.28
N ASN A 33 14.63 -11.47 -1.46
CA ASN A 33 14.86 -10.89 -2.77
C ASN A 33 15.97 -11.63 -3.54
N GLU A 34 17.02 -12.09 -2.89
CA GLU A 34 18.06 -12.90 -3.52
C GLU A 34 17.53 -14.25 -4.03
N ILE A 35 16.65 -14.90 -3.27
CA ILE A 35 15.98 -16.13 -3.68
C ILE A 35 15.12 -15.87 -4.92
N VAL A 36 14.27 -14.84 -4.89
CA VAL A 36 13.41 -14.48 -6.02
C VAL A 36 14.22 -14.07 -7.25
N ALA A 37 15.36 -13.39 -7.06
CA ALA A 37 16.23 -12.99 -8.17
C ALA A 37 16.74 -14.21 -8.97
N ARG A 38 16.86 -15.39 -8.34
CA ARG A 38 17.31 -16.64 -8.97
C ARG A 38 16.16 -17.49 -9.53
N ASP A 39 14.95 -17.35 -9.00
CA ASP A 39 13.79 -18.19 -9.38
C ASP A 39 12.98 -17.56 -10.53
N ARG A 40 13.32 -17.92 -11.77
CA ARG A 40 12.67 -17.39 -13.00
C ARG A 40 11.20 -17.79 -13.18
N ASN A 41 10.71 -18.76 -12.41
CA ASN A 41 9.31 -19.19 -12.46
C ASN A 41 8.38 -18.24 -11.70
N VAL A 42 8.92 -17.41 -10.80
CA VAL A 42 8.13 -16.39 -10.10
C VAL A 42 7.91 -15.19 -11.02
N LYS A 43 6.64 -14.90 -11.34
CA LYS A 43 6.23 -13.73 -12.14
C LYS A 43 5.56 -12.62 -11.33
N PHE A 44 5.01 -12.95 -10.18
CA PHE A 44 4.34 -12.01 -9.27
C PHE A 44 5.00 -12.06 -7.91
N TYR A 45 5.35 -10.89 -7.38
CA TYR A 45 5.93 -10.71 -6.07
C TYR A 45 4.99 -9.84 -5.23
N PHE A 46 4.41 -10.46 -4.19
CA PHE A 46 3.48 -9.78 -3.31
C PHE A 46 4.20 -9.31 -2.04
N LEU A 47 4.06 -8.04 -1.73
CA LEU A 47 4.38 -7.45 -0.43
C LEU A 47 3.07 -7.32 0.36
N GLY A 48 3.13 -7.67 1.65
CA GLY A 48 2.07 -7.37 2.59
C GLY A 48 2.61 -6.38 3.62
N THR A 49 2.18 -5.12 3.54
CA THR A 49 2.52 -4.10 4.53
C THR A 49 1.28 -3.70 5.29
N THR A 50 1.38 -3.47 6.61
CA THR A 50 0.21 -3.02 7.39
C THR A 50 -0.29 -1.68 6.86
N VAL A 51 0.63 -0.71 6.78
CA VAL A 51 0.36 0.63 6.24
C VAL A 51 0.77 0.73 4.77
N PRO A 52 -0.01 1.47 3.94
CA PRO A 52 0.32 1.71 2.54
C PRO A 52 1.48 2.70 2.37
N PHE A 53 2.25 2.57 1.28
CA PHE A 53 3.26 3.57 0.90
C PHE A 53 2.60 4.89 0.48
N VAL A 54 1.57 4.80 -0.36
CA VAL A 54 0.70 5.92 -0.72
C VAL A 54 -0.43 5.98 0.31
N TYR A 55 -0.30 6.89 1.28
CA TYR A 55 -1.16 6.95 2.47
C TYR A 55 -2.42 7.81 2.23
N LEU A 56 -2.28 9.13 2.26
CA LEU A 56 -3.32 10.12 1.96
C LEU A 56 -2.63 11.38 1.39
N ASN A 57 -3.34 12.20 0.62
CA ASN A 57 -2.79 13.43 0.04
C ASN A 57 -2.18 14.34 1.13
N LYS A 58 -0.91 14.75 0.95
CA LYS A 58 -0.13 15.64 1.85
C LYS A 58 -0.84 16.96 2.18
N THR A 59 -1.85 17.33 1.41
CA THR A 59 -2.70 18.51 1.69
C THR A 59 -3.41 18.41 3.04
N VAL A 60 -3.81 17.21 3.47
CA VAL A 60 -4.44 17.00 4.79
C VAL A 60 -3.44 17.25 5.94
N GLU A 61 -2.17 16.91 5.75
CA GLU A 61 -1.11 17.16 6.75
C GLU A 61 -0.98 18.66 7.08
N LYS A 62 -1.20 19.54 6.09
CA LYS A 62 -1.15 21.00 6.28
C LYS A 62 -2.43 21.55 6.91
N LEU A 63 -3.60 21.00 6.56
CA LEU A 63 -4.91 21.46 7.05
C LEU A 63 -5.15 21.08 8.52
N GLY A 64 -4.66 19.93 8.98
CA GLY A 64 -4.80 19.49 10.38
C GLY A 64 -4.17 20.45 11.40
N SER A 65 -3.20 21.28 10.99
CA SER A 65 -2.56 22.28 11.86
C SER A 65 -3.39 23.55 12.10
N LYS A 66 -4.50 23.76 11.38
CA LYS A 66 -5.29 25.02 11.40
C LYS A 66 -6.79 24.85 11.64
N ALA A 67 -7.24 23.64 11.98
CA ALA A 67 -8.66 23.30 11.97
C ALA A 67 -9.35 23.41 13.37
N PRO A 68 -10.65 23.76 13.44
CA PRO A 68 -11.42 23.90 14.69
C PRO A 68 -11.60 22.59 15.47
N LYS A 69 -11.88 22.67 16.79
CA LYS A 69 -11.90 21.55 17.78
C LYS A 69 -12.66 20.27 17.42
N PHE A 70 -13.63 20.29 16.51
CA PHE A 70 -14.28 19.05 16.02
C PHE A 70 -13.35 18.25 15.09
N LEU A 71 -12.50 18.94 14.34
CA LEU A 71 -11.46 18.33 13.51
C LEU A 71 -10.26 17.86 14.34
N THR A 72 -10.09 18.27 15.60
CA THR A 72 -8.94 17.84 16.42
C THR A 72 -9.05 16.40 16.93
N ASP A 73 -10.24 15.86 17.18
CA ASP A 73 -10.40 14.45 17.58
C ASP A 73 -10.21 13.51 16.39
N LEU A 74 -10.72 13.90 15.22
CA LEU A 74 -10.44 13.20 13.96
C LEU A 74 -8.96 13.36 13.54
N ALA A 75 -8.39 14.54 13.73
CA ALA A 75 -6.98 14.80 13.48
C ALA A 75 -6.06 14.10 14.50
N ALA A 76 -6.53 13.75 15.69
CA ALA A 76 -5.76 12.94 16.64
C ALA A 76 -5.56 11.51 16.09
N GLY A 77 -6.63 10.90 15.60
CA GLY A 77 -6.56 9.61 14.89
C GLY A 77 -5.66 9.68 13.66
N ILE A 78 -5.91 10.64 12.77
CA ILE A 78 -5.10 10.88 11.56
C ILE A 78 -3.63 11.19 11.91
N ARG A 79 -3.34 11.82 13.04
CA ARG A 79 -1.97 12.17 13.46
C ARG A 79 -1.18 10.96 13.95
N ASP A 80 -1.80 10.07 14.71
CA ASP A 80 -1.15 8.81 15.12
C ASP A 80 -0.91 7.92 13.89
N ASP A 81 -1.92 7.81 13.03
CA ASP A 81 -1.89 7.19 11.71
C ASP A 81 -0.77 7.73 10.80
N LEU A 82 -0.60 9.05 10.74
CA LEU A 82 0.49 9.71 10.00
C LEU A 82 1.86 9.45 10.62
N ARG A 83 1.96 9.36 11.95
CA ARG A 83 3.23 9.04 12.63
C ARG A 83 3.69 7.64 12.28
N ASP A 84 2.75 6.70 12.18
CA ASP A 84 3.01 5.30 11.90
C ASP A 84 3.07 5.01 10.39
N SER A 85 2.79 6.01 9.55
CA SER A 85 2.90 5.93 8.09
C SER A 85 4.34 5.90 7.58
N TRP A 86 4.51 5.40 6.35
CA TRP A 86 5.77 5.48 5.61
C TRP A 86 6.19 6.90 5.24
N ALA A 87 5.25 7.84 5.22
CA ALA A 87 5.52 9.25 4.97
C ALA A 87 6.21 9.94 6.16
N SER A 88 6.09 9.37 7.37
CA SER A 88 6.63 9.97 8.58
C SER A 88 8.16 10.08 8.52
N PRO A 89 8.77 11.16 9.04
CA PRO A 89 10.22 11.36 8.99
C PRO A 89 11.03 10.20 9.59
N GLY A 90 10.50 9.54 10.64
CA GLY A 90 11.15 8.40 11.29
C GLY A 90 11.20 7.13 10.43
N ASN A 91 10.31 7.02 9.44
CA ASN A 91 10.18 5.84 8.57
C ASN A 91 10.76 6.04 7.17
N GLN A 92 11.08 7.27 6.77
CA GLN A 92 11.59 7.58 5.42
C GLN A 92 12.86 6.81 5.07
N GLU A 93 13.78 6.62 6.01
CA GLU A 93 15.01 5.86 5.73
C GLU A 93 14.74 4.36 5.53
N ALA A 94 13.80 3.81 6.29
CA ALA A 94 13.33 2.44 6.08
C ALA A 94 12.63 2.29 4.72
N LEU A 95 11.77 3.25 4.33
CA LEU A 95 11.14 3.27 3.01
C LEU A 95 12.19 3.29 1.90
N LYS A 96 13.19 4.17 1.99
CA LYS A 96 14.29 4.24 1.02
C LYS A 96 15.06 2.93 0.91
N ARG A 97 15.38 2.27 2.04
CA ARG A 97 16.03 0.95 2.04
C ARG A 97 15.17 -0.10 1.35
N LEU A 98 13.87 -0.14 1.66
CA LEU A 98 12.91 -1.05 1.04
C LEU A 98 12.84 -0.84 -0.48
N LEU A 99 12.61 0.41 -0.92
CA LEU A 99 12.54 0.76 -2.34
C LEU A 99 13.86 0.47 -3.06
N SER A 100 15.00 0.71 -2.41
CA SER A 100 16.32 0.36 -2.97
C SER A 100 16.46 -1.15 -3.20
N GLY A 101 15.99 -1.98 -2.25
CA GLY A 101 15.94 -3.43 -2.39
C GLY A 101 15.04 -3.89 -3.54
N LEU A 102 13.82 -3.36 -3.63
CA LEU A 102 12.90 -3.64 -4.73
C LEU A 102 13.45 -3.21 -6.08
N ARG A 103 14.07 -2.03 -6.15
CA ARG A 103 14.74 -1.52 -7.36
C ARG A 103 15.81 -2.49 -7.84
N LYS A 104 16.71 -2.91 -6.95
CA LYS A 104 17.78 -3.88 -7.27
C LYS A 104 17.20 -5.21 -7.77
N LEU A 105 16.12 -5.69 -7.15
CA LEU A 105 15.42 -6.90 -7.59
C LEU A 105 14.85 -6.72 -9.00
N LEU A 106 14.11 -5.64 -9.26
CA LEU A 106 13.49 -5.37 -10.56
C LEU A 106 14.50 -5.15 -11.69
N TRP A 107 15.66 -4.57 -11.40
CA TRP A 107 16.75 -4.50 -12.39
C TRP A 107 17.28 -5.90 -12.77
N LYS A 108 17.35 -6.84 -11.83
CA LYS A 108 17.72 -8.25 -12.09
C LYS A 108 16.59 -9.06 -12.71
N ARG A 109 15.34 -8.68 -12.42
CA ARG A 109 14.09 -9.34 -12.79
C ARG A 109 13.09 -8.34 -13.41
N PRO A 110 13.36 -7.81 -14.61
CA PRO A 110 12.45 -6.86 -15.26
C PRO A 110 11.10 -7.50 -15.63
N ASP A 111 11.05 -8.84 -15.70
CA ASP A 111 9.85 -9.64 -15.95
C ASP A 111 8.94 -9.79 -14.72
N LEU A 112 9.38 -9.38 -13.54
CA LEU A 112 8.63 -9.54 -12.29
C LEU A 112 7.62 -8.39 -12.11
N ASN A 113 6.39 -8.71 -11.73
CA ASN A 113 5.38 -7.75 -11.30
C ASN A 113 5.37 -7.66 -9.77
N VAL A 114 5.58 -6.47 -9.22
CA VAL A 114 5.56 -6.23 -7.77
C VAL A 114 4.21 -5.61 -7.40
N ILE A 115 3.56 -6.19 -6.39
CA ILE A 115 2.25 -5.76 -5.90
C ILE A 115 2.34 -5.65 -4.38
N ASN A 116 2.15 -4.45 -3.85
CA ASN A 116 1.96 -4.22 -2.43
C ASN A 116 0.48 -4.31 -2.07
N THR A 117 0.19 -5.00 -0.98
CA THR A 117 -1.14 -5.10 -0.39
C THR A 117 -1.10 -4.56 1.02
N SER A 118 -2.05 -3.70 1.37
CA SER A 118 -2.08 -3.02 2.65
C SER A 118 -3.50 -2.73 3.12
N GLY A 119 -3.63 -2.28 4.37
CA GLY A 119 -4.89 -1.85 4.96
C GLY A 119 -4.69 -0.60 5.80
N ASP A 120 -5.24 -0.63 7.02
CA ASP A 120 -5.04 0.37 8.08
C ASP A 120 -5.79 1.70 7.89
N ILE A 121 -5.74 2.31 6.71
CA ILE A 121 -6.31 3.65 6.47
C ILE A 121 -7.83 3.71 6.31
N HIS A 122 -8.54 2.61 6.58
CA HIS A 122 -10.01 2.45 6.48
C HIS A 122 -10.63 2.80 5.11
N VAL A 123 -9.80 2.92 4.08
CA VAL A 123 -10.21 3.31 2.73
C VAL A 123 -9.53 2.37 1.75
N ALA A 124 -10.28 1.90 0.76
CA ALA A 124 -9.72 1.12 -0.34
C ALA A 124 -9.36 1.99 -1.53
N ASN A 125 -8.17 1.73 -2.06
CA ASN A 125 -7.57 2.47 -3.15
C ASN A 125 -6.62 1.55 -3.93
N ALA A 126 -6.37 1.88 -5.20
CA ALA A 126 -5.35 1.20 -5.99
C ALA A 126 -4.52 2.20 -6.79
N PHE A 127 -3.21 1.97 -6.82
CA PHE A 127 -2.24 2.83 -7.48
C PHE A 127 -1.24 2.03 -8.30
N GLU A 128 -0.84 2.60 -9.42
CA GLU A 128 0.40 2.28 -10.12
C GLU A 128 1.44 3.34 -9.75
N ILE A 129 2.59 2.90 -9.25
CA ILE A 129 3.62 3.76 -8.71
C ILE A 129 4.88 3.58 -9.56
N TRP A 130 5.43 4.70 -10.02
CA TRP A 130 6.63 4.79 -10.85
C TRP A 130 7.74 5.52 -10.07
N PRO A 131 8.47 4.82 -9.19
CA PRO A 131 9.53 5.46 -8.43
C PRO A 131 10.70 5.86 -9.32
N PRO A 132 11.44 6.89 -8.94
CA PRO A 132 12.63 7.31 -9.67
C PRO A 132 13.61 6.14 -9.84
N PHE A 133 14.14 5.99 -11.05
CA PHE A 133 15.16 4.98 -11.40
C PHE A 133 14.70 3.51 -11.32
N PHE A 134 13.41 3.25 -11.18
CA PHE A 134 12.87 1.91 -11.37
C PHE A 134 12.73 1.61 -12.86
N PRO A 135 12.97 0.36 -13.31
CA PRO A 135 12.82 0.00 -14.71
C PRO A 135 11.35 -0.15 -15.14
N LYS A 136 10.42 -0.23 -14.18
CA LYS A 136 8.97 -0.42 -14.39
C LYS A 136 8.21 -0.04 -13.11
N PRO A 137 6.88 0.18 -13.18
CA PRO A 137 6.12 0.50 -11.98
C PRO A 137 5.92 -0.74 -11.10
N PHE A 138 5.50 -0.49 -9.86
CA PHE A 138 4.86 -1.48 -9.01
C PHE A 138 3.45 -1.01 -8.64
N TYR A 139 2.64 -1.94 -8.16
CA TYR A 139 1.25 -1.66 -7.83
C TYR A 139 1.04 -1.64 -6.32
N GLN A 140 0.15 -0.81 -5.82
CA GLN A 140 -0.31 -0.86 -4.45
C GLN A 140 -1.83 -1.00 -4.44
N ILE A 141 -2.33 -1.98 -3.70
CA ILE A 141 -3.75 -2.14 -3.41
C ILE A 141 -3.95 -2.02 -1.91
N THR A 142 -4.78 -1.07 -1.51
CA THR A 142 -5.19 -0.88 -0.12
C THR A 142 -6.65 -1.30 0.02
N THR A 143 -6.98 -2.04 1.07
CA THR A 143 -8.36 -2.42 1.41
C THR A 143 -8.89 -1.58 2.57
N SER A 144 -10.21 -1.40 2.62
CA SER A 144 -10.85 -0.75 3.78
C SER A 144 -11.01 -1.72 4.95
N ALA A 145 -11.52 -1.22 6.07
CA ALA A 145 -11.85 -2.05 7.22
C ALA A 145 -13.14 -2.86 6.98
N ILE A 146 -13.16 -4.11 7.46
CA ILE A 146 -14.35 -4.98 7.35
C ILE A 146 -15.50 -4.45 8.23
N THR A 147 -15.18 -3.87 9.40
CA THR A 147 -16.17 -3.52 10.43
C THR A 147 -16.07 -2.11 10.98
N ASN A 148 -14.95 -1.40 10.79
CA ASN A 148 -14.75 -0.07 11.38
C ASN A 148 -15.31 1.02 10.44
N ARG A 149 -16.41 1.66 10.87
CA ARG A 149 -17.29 2.50 10.03
C ARG A 149 -17.01 4.00 10.16
N GLN A 150 -15.75 4.39 10.22
CA GLN A 150 -15.46 5.82 10.21
C GLN A 150 -15.51 6.30 8.75
N HIS A 151 -16.71 6.60 8.28
CA HIS A 151 -16.87 7.40 7.07
C HIS A 151 -16.19 8.73 7.34
N LEU A 152 -15.06 8.97 6.67
CA LEU A 152 -14.50 10.31 6.58
C LEU A 152 -15.62 11.20 6.01
N PRO A 153 -15.97 12.32 6.65
CA PRO A 153 -16.96 13.25 6.13
C PRO A 153 -16.68 13.59 4.66
N ASP A 154 -17.71 13.69 3.81
CA ASP A 154 -17.57 13.87 2.34
C ASP A 154 -16.60 15.00 1.94
N LEU A 155 -16.52 16.04 2.77
CA LEU A 155 -15.61 17.18 2.60
C LEU A 155 -14.12 16.78 2.67
N LEU A 156 -13.77 15.79 3.50
CA LEU A 156 -12.41 15.25 3.60
C LEU A 156 -12.10 14.28 2.46
N GLY A 157 -13.09 13.50 2.00
CA GLY A 157 -12.94 12.66 0.82
C GLY A 157 -12.41 13.46 -0.37
N GLN A 158 -12.98 14.65 -0.63
CA GLN A 158 -12.54 15.56 -1.70
C GLN A 158 -11.13 16.15 -1.52
N ILE A 159 -10.62 16.27 -0.29
CA ILE A 159 -9.30 16.83 0.02
C ILE A 159 -8.21 15.74 0.05
N ILE A 160 -8.61 14.51 0.36
CA ILE A 160 -7.77 13.31 0.43
C ILE A 160 -7.50 12.71 -0.94
N VAL A 161 -8.36 12.98 -1.94
CA VAL A 161 -8.18 12.46 -3.30
C VAL A 161 -6.84 12.91 -3.86
N GLU A 162 -5.89 12.00 -3.84
CA GLU A 162 -4.78 12.04 -4.77
C GLU A 162 -5.38 11.97 -6.17
N GLY A 163 -5.16 13.01 -6.99
CA GLY A 163 -5.75 13.08 -8.33
C GLY A 163 -5.37 11.86 -9.18
N ASP A 164 -6.01 11.72 -10.35
CA ASP A 164 -5.74 10.57 -11.25
C ASP A 164 -4.24 10.38 -11.55
N LEU A 165 -3.48 11.48 -11.50
CA LEU A 165 -2.03 11.52 -11.58
C LEU A 165 -1.46 12.51 -10.54
N SER A 166 -0.47 12.07 -9.77
CA SER A 166 0.25 12.88 -8.78
C SER A 166 1.75 12.57 -8.77
N PHE A 167 2.53 13.39 -8.06
CA PHE A 167 3.96 13.17 -7.87
C PHE A 167 4.35 13.29 -6.40
N ASP A 168 5.06 12.28 -5.90
CA ASP A 168 5.68 12.26 -4.60
C ASP A 168 7.22 12.18 -4.74
N PRO A 169 8.02 12.98 -4.02
CA PRO A 169 9.48 12.94 -4.16
C PRO A 169 10.14 11.59 -3.82
N SER A 170 9.54 10.79 -2.93
CA SER A 170 10.05 9.48 -2.52
C SER A 170 9.51 8.34 -3.41
N LEU A 171 8.26 8.44 -3.86
CA LEU A 171 7.56 7.39 -4.63
C LEU A 171 7.46 7.67 -6.14
N GLY A 172 7.84 8.86 -6.59
CA GLY A 172 7.81 9.27 -7.99
C GLY A 172 6.41 9.59 -8.50
N LEU A 173 6.14 9.22 -9.75
CA LEU A 173 4.84 9.43 -10.38
C LEU A 173 3.86 8.37 -9.89
N ILE A 174 2.69 8.79 -9.42
CA ILE A 174 1.64 7.91 -8.91
C ILE A 174 0.41 8.11 -9.79
N ARG A 175 -0.12 7.01 -10.32
CA ARG A 175 -1.35 6.98 -11.10
C ARG A 175 -2.41 6.17 -10.36
N ARG A 176 -3.58 6.77 -10.17
CA ARG A 176 -4.72 6.10 -9.55
C ARG A 176 -5.35 5.12 -10.53
N LEU A 177 -5.68 3.92 -10.05
CA LEU A 177 -6.30 2.84 -10.83
C LEU A 177 -7.76 2.61 -10.44
N TRP A 178 -8.11 2.85 -9.17
CA TRP A 178 -9.47 2.79 -8.66
C TRP A 178 -9.90 4.12 -8.06
N PRO A 179 -11.19 4.49 -8.18
CA PRO A 179 -11.73 5.52 -7.31
C PRO A 179 -11.59 5.09 -5.85
N GLU A 180 -11.66 6.07 -4.97
CA GLU A 180 -11.66 5.82 -3.54
C GLU A 180 -12.95 5.11 -3.10
N VAL A 181 -12.82 4.06 -2.29
CA VAL A 181 -13.95 3.31 -1.75
C VAL A 181 -13.85 3.25 -0.24
N THR A 182 -14.80 3.88 0.45
CA THR A 182 -14.88 3.92 1.91
C THR A 182 -15.76 2.80 2.49
N ASP A 183 -16.59 2.16 1.65
CA ASP A 183 -17.39 1.01 2.04
C ASP A 183 -16.52 -0.18 2.46
N PRO A 184 -17.02 -1.05 3.37
CA PRO A 184 -16.38 -2.31 3.70
C PRO A 184 -16.11 -3.13 2.43
N ASN A 185 -14.93 -3.73 2.34
CA ASN A 185 -14.58 -4.54 1.18
C ASN A 185 -13.61 -5.68 1.51
N LEU A 186 -13.51 -6.59 0.54
CA LEU A 186 -12.59 -7.73 0.57
C LEU A 186 -11.82 -7.79 -0.74
N LEU A 187 -10.49 -7.83 -0.66
CA LEU A 187 -9.64 -8.05 -1.82
C LEU A 187 -9.51 -9.55 -2.11
N CYS A 188 -9.96 -9.95 -3.29
CA CYS A 188 -9.76 -11.29 -3.83
C CYS A 188 -8.62 -11.26 -4.85
N ILE A 189 -7.59 -12.08 -4.64
CA ILE A 189 -6.43 -12.17 -5.53
C ILE A 189 -6.40 -13.54 -6.19
N ARG A 190 -6.46 -13.57 -7.52
CA ARG A 190 -6.32 -14.79 -8.32
C ARG A 190 -5.10 -14.70 -9.22
N VAL A 191 -4.12 -15.57 -8.99
CA VAL A 191 -2.87 -15.60 -9.75
C VAL A 191 -2.84 -16.80 -10.69
N THR A 192 -2.40 -16.54 -11.91
CA THR A 192 -2.05 -17.53 -12.94
C THR A 192 -0.61 -17.29 -13.39
N PRO A 193 0.01 -18.18 -14.17
CA PRO A 193 1.36 -17.93 -14.69
C PRO A 193 1.47 -16.68 -15.58
N GLN A 194 0.36 -16.21 -16.18
CA GLN A 194 0.34 -15.10 -17.13
C GLN A 194 -0.16 -13.78 -16.53
N LYS A 195 -1.05 -13.85 -15.54
CA LYS A 195 -1.70 -12.67 -14.96
C LYS A 195 -2.07 -12.84 -13.49
N ALA A 196 -2.12 -11.74 -12.77
CA ALA A 196 -2.77 -11.60 -11.48
C ALA A 196 -4.03 -10.75 -11.64
N VAL A 197 -5.18 -11.27 -11.18
CA VAL A 197 -6.45 -10.55 -11.15
C VAL A 197 -6.75 -10.17 -9.71
N LEU A 198 -6.92 -8.88 -9.46
CA LEU A 198 -7.18 -8.30 -8.15
C LEU A 198 -8.58 -7.70 -8.19
N THR A 199 -9.50 -8.29 -7.44
CA THR A 199 -10.91 -7.91 -7.41
C THR A 199 -11.28 -7.40 -6.03
N LEU A 200 -11.67 -6.14 -5.93
CA LEU A 200 -12.24 -5.56 -4.72
C LEU A 200 -13.73 -5.85 -4.68
N LYS A 201 -14.14 -6.73 -3.77
CA LYS A 201 -15.54 -7.02 -3.47
C LYS A 201 -16.05 -5.99 -2.49
N VAL A 202 -16.85 -5.04 -2.97
CA VAL A 202 -17.44 -3.98 -2.15
C VAL A 202 -18.73 -4.52 -1.51
N LEU A 203 -18.93 -4.24 -0.23
CA LEU A 203 -20.09 -4.64 0.55
C LEU A 203 -20.83 -3.38 1.01
N PRO A 204 -21.72 -2.81 0.16
CA PRO A 204 -22.34 -1.52 0.44
C PRO A 204 -23.19 -1.56 1.68
N VAL A 205 -23.08 -0.49 2.48
CA VAL A 205 -23.78 -0.39 3.75
C VAL A 205 -25.28 -0.11 3.56
N ASP A 206 -25.64 0.58 2.48
CA ASP A 206 -27.02 0.95 2.14
C ASP A 206 -27.82 -0.17 1.47
N GLY A 207 -27.21 -1.36 1.29
CA GLY A 207 -27.82 -2.49 0.58
C GLY A 207 -27.89 -2.30 -0.94
N SER A 208 -27.27 -1.25 -1.48
CA SER A 208 -27.08 -1.10 -2.91
C SER A 208 -26.14 -2.18 -3.45
N ARG A 209 -26.11 -2.32 -4.79
CA ARG A 209 -25.08 -3.13 -5.46
C ARG A 209 -23.96 -2.19 -5.90
N ALA A 210 -22.85 -2.19 -5.18
CA ALA A 210 -21.61 -1.67 -5.72
C ALA A 210 -21.05 -2.69 -6.72
N GLY A 211 -20.57 -2.19 -7.85
CA GLY A 211 -19.81 -3.01 -8.78
C GLY A 211 -18.48 -3.41 -8.14
N ASP A 212 -18.04 -4.64 -8.41
CA ASP A 212 -16.68 -5.03 -8.07
C ASP A 212 -15.69 -4.18 -8.87
N LEU A 213 -14.60 -3.76 -8.24
CA LEU A 213 -13.49 -3.11 -8.93
C LEU A 213 -12.42 -4.15 -9.25
N GLU A 214 -11.92 -4.15 -10.49
CA GLU A 214 -10.94 -5.15 -10.94
C GLU A 214 -9.71 -4.49 -11.54
N ILE A 215 -8.53 -5.06 -11.27
CA ILE A 215 -7.28 -4.78 -11.97
C ILE A 215 -6.69 -6.11 -12.43
N VAL A 216 -6.17 -6.10 -13.66
CA VAL A 216 -5.42 -7.23 -14.24
C VAL A 216 -3.99 -6.78 -14.47
N ILE A 217 -3.04 -7.50 -13.86
CA ILE A 217 -1.59 -7.26 -13.92
C ILE A 217 -0.90 -8.44 -14.59
#